data_AF-A0A843GNK6-F1
#
_entry.id   AF-A0A843GNK6-F1
#
_cell.length_a   1.000
_cell.length_b   1.000
_cell.length_c   1.000
_cell.angle_alpha   90.00
_cell.angle_beta   90.00
_cell.angle_gamma   90.00
#
_symmetry.space_group_name_H-M   'P 1'
#
loop_
_entity.id
_entity.type
_entity.pdbx_description
1 polymer ?
#
loop_
_entity_poly.entity_id
_entity_poly.type
_entity_poly.pdbx_seq_one_letter_code
_entity_poly.pdbx_strand_id
1 'polypeptide(L)'
;MKLTIQDKKILASWGERPDDIAQIERASKSNILELKLEDLETGKKRKIGQKEAIRILGRETFLSGLSRAAFHWSSSRESEDDKFSVSFYCGKLFKEE
;
A
#
# COMPACT_ATOMS: atom_id res chain seq x y z
N MET A 1 -9.22 4.05 -1.67
CA MET A 1 -9.26 5.52 -1.80
C MET A 1 -9.13 5.92 -3.26
N LYS A 2 -9.18 7.22 -3.57
CA LYS A 2 -8.74 7.77 -4.85
C LYS A 2 -7.33 8.33 -4.67
N LEU A 3 -6.44 8.16 -5.65
CA LEU A 3 -5.11 8.77 -5.60
C LEU A 3 -5.24 10.27 -5.90
N THR A 4 -4.60 11.08 -5.08
CA THR A 4 -4.51 12.53 -5.29
C THR A 4 -3.55 12.84 -6.43
N ILE A 5 -3.60 14.07 -6.95
CA ILE A 5 -2.66 14.53 -7.98
C ILE A 5 -1.22 14.44 -7.47
N GLN A 6 -0.97 14.73 -6.19
CA GLN A 6 0.36 14.63 -5.59
C GLN A 6 0.85 13.17 -5.55
N ASP A 7 0.00 12.22 -5.20
CA ASP A 7 0.39 10.80 -5.21
C ASP A 7 0.80 10.34 -6.61
N LYS A 8 0.02 10.75 -7.63
CA LYS A 8 0.32 10.41 -9.02
C LYS A 8 1.64 11.02 -9.50
N LYS A 9 1.98 12.23 -9.02
CA LYS A 9 3.28 12.85 -9.30
C LYS A 9 4.43 12.10 -8.62
N ILE A 10 4.25 11.66 -7.38
CA ILE A 10 5.24 10.85 -6.66
C ILE A 10 5.49 9.54 -7.42
N LEU A 11 4.42 8.81 -7.78
CA LEU A 11 4.51 7.57 -8.55
C LEU A 11 5.20 7.78 -9.92
N ALA A 12 4.82 8.83 -10.65
CA ALA A 12 5.45 9.17 -11.93
C ALA A 12 6.95 9.51 -11.78
N SER A 13 7.34 10.16 -10.67
CA SER A 13 8.75 10.45 -10.39
C SER A 13 9.59 9.19 -10.15
N TRP A 14 8.96 8.09 -9.75
CA TRP A 14 9.60 6.77 -9.60
C TRP A 14 9.62 5.96 -10.91
N GLY A 15 9.08 6.50 -12.01
CA GLY A 15 9.08 5.87 -13.32
C GLY A 15 7.82 5.07 -13.65
N GLU A 16 6.79 5.12 -12.81
CA GLU A 16 5.50 4.46 -13.08
C GLU A 16 4.83 5.06 -14.31
N ARG A 17 4.38 4.22 -15.25
CA ARG A 17 3.69 4.68 -16.46
C ARG A 17 2.23 5.05 -16.13
N PRO A 18 1.54 5.83 -16.96
CA PRO A 18 0.13 6.17 -16.73
C PRO A 18 -0.78 4.95 -16.53
N ASP A 19 -0.57 3.87 -17.29
CA ASP A 19 -1.32 2.62 -17.16
C ASP A 19 -1.03 1.92 -15.83
N ASP A 20 0.23 1.93 -15.40
CA ASP A 20 0.64 1.38 -14.11
C ASP A 20 0.00 2.17 -12.95
N ILE A 21 -0.01 3.50 -13.03
CA ILE A 21 -0.68 4.37 -12.06
C ILE A 21 -2.19 4.07 -11.99
N ALA A 22 -2.84 3.75 -13.11
CA ALA A 22 -4.25 3.36 -13.11
C ALA A 22 -4.47 2.02 -12.38
N GLN A 23 -3.57 1.05 -12.55
CA GLN A 23 -3.61 -0.21 -11.80
C GLN A 23 -3.36 0.01 -10.30
N ILE A 24 -2.39 0.85 -9.94
CA ILE A 24 -2.10 1.21 -8.53
C ILE A 24 -3.32 1.91 -7.91
N GLU A 25 -3.99 2.79 -8.64
CA GLU A 25 -5.23 3.43 -8.19
C GLU A 25 -6.36 2.40 -7.97
N ARG A 26 -6.51 1.41 -8.88
CA ARG A 26 -7.45 0.29 -8.71
C ARG A 26 -7.11 -0.55 -7.49
N ALA A 27 -5.83 -0.88 -7.30
CA ALA A 27 -5.34 -1.61 -6.13
C ALA A 27 -5.65 -0.86 -4.84
N SER A 28 -5.63 0.48 -4.85
CA SER A 28 -5.92 1.31 -3.67
C SER A 28 -7.39 1.27 -3.20
N LYS A 29 -8.33 0.63 -3.91
CA LYS A 29 -9.73 0.58 -3.50
C LYS A 29 -9.91 -0.28 -2.25
N SER A 30 -10.81 0.11 -1.35
CA SER A 30 -11.00 -0.54 -0.03
C SER A 30 -11.50 -1.98 -0.12
N ASN A 31 -12.19 -2.34 -1.19
CA ASN A 31 -12.60 -3.72 -1.45
C ASN A 31 -11.46 -4.59 -2.01
N ILE A 32 -10.38 -3.98 -2.54
CA ILE A 32 -9.23 -4.67 -3.13
C ILE A 32 -8.07 -4.75 -2.15
N LEU A 33 -7.67 -3.63 -1.54
CA LEU A 33 -6.54 -3.55 -0.62
C LEU A 33 -6.94 -3.97 0.78
N GLU A 34 -6.28 -5.00 1.30
CA GLU A 34 -6.27 -5.34 2.72
C GLU A 34 -4.93 -4.96 3.35
N LEU A 35 -4.99 -4.30 4.51
CA LEU A 35 -3.82 -3.86 5.27
C LEU A 35 -3.79 -4.53 6.64
N LYS A 36 -2.62 -5.01 7.03
CA LYS A 36 -2.37 -5.55 8.37
C LYS A 36 -1.17 -4.85 8.97
N LEU A 37 -1.30 -4.44 10.22
CA LEU A 37 -0.21 -3.96 11.05
C LEU A 37 0.31 -5.13 11.87
N GLU A 38 1.61 -5.25 11.96
CA GLU A 38 2.34 -6.12 12.88
C GLU A 38 3.22 -5.24 13.76
N ASP A 39 3.03 -5.37 15.06
CA ASP A 39 3.96 -4.84 16.05
C ASP A 39 5.16 -5.80 16.13
N LEU A 40 6.35 -5.31 15.79
CA LEU A 40 7.55 -6.13 15.62
C LEU A 40 8.17 -6.57 16.95
N GLU A 41 7.85 -5.88 18.04
CA GLU A 41 8.30 -6.24 19.39
C GLU A 41 7.43 -7.37 19.97
N THR A 42 6.11 -7.27 19.81
CA THR A 42 5.14 -8.21 20.40
C THR A 42 4.67 -9.30 19.45
N GLY A 43 4.92 -9.16 18.14
CA GLY A 43 4.40 -10.03 17.07
C GLY A 43 2.88 -9.90 16.85
N LYS A 44 2.22 -8.95 17.52
CA LYS A 44 0.76 -8.81 17.46
C LYS A 44 0.31 -8.25 16.12
N LYS A 45 -0.56 -8.97 15.42
CA LYS A 45 -1.12 -8.56 14.13
C LYS A 45 -2.56 -8.09 14.25
N ARG A 46 -2.93 -7.01 13.54
CA ARG A 46 -4.32 -6.56 13.41
C ARG A 46 -4.60 -5.92 12.05
N LYS A 47 -5.85 -5.96 11.61
CA LYS A 47 -6.28 -5.22 10.41
C LYS A 47 -6.29 -3.71 10.71
N ILE A 48 -5.88 -2.92 9.73
CA ILE A 48 -5.88 -1.45 9.81
C ILE A 48 -6.49 -0.83 8.55
N GLY A 49 -6.89 0.43 8.65
CA GLY A 49 -7.36 1.21 7.51
C GLY A 49 -6.23 1.96 6.79
N GLN A 50 -6.51 2.46 5.58
CA GLN A 50 -5.54 3.23 4.78
C GLN A 50 -5.03 4.46 5.52
N LYS A 51 -5.93 5.23 6.17
CA LYS A 51 -5.55 6.43 6.94
C LYS A 51 -4.56 6.11 8.05
N GLU A 52 -4.76 4.99 8.74
CA GLU A 52 -3.87 4.54 9.81
C GLU A 52 -2.52 4.09 9.24
N ALA A 53 -2.51 3.32 8.15
CA ALA A 53 -1.28 2.92 7.48
C ALA A 53 -0.44 4.12 7.01
N ILE A 54 -1.08 5.14 6.43
CA ILE A 54 -0.41 6.39 6.02
C ILE A 54 0.16 7.14 7.22
N ARG A 55 -0.55 7.15 8.36
CA ARG A 55 -0.05 7.79 9.59
C ARG A 55 1.18 7.07 10.15
N ILE A 56 1.24 5.75 10.02
CA ILE A 56 2.34 4.92 10.55
C ILE A 56 3.56 4.96 9.62
N LEU A 57 3.35 4.84 8.31
CA LEU A 57 4.44 4.74 7.33
C LEU A 57 4.88 6.08 6.75
N GLY A 58 4.03 7.10 6.82
CA GLY A 58 4.13 8.26 5.94
C GLY A 58 3.57 7.98 4.54
N ARG A 59 3.39 9.05 3.76
CA ARG A 59 2.70 8.98 2.47
C ARG A 59 3.51 8.26 1.40
N GLU A 60 4.80 8.56 1.29
CA GLU A 60 5.68 7.97 0.28
C GLU A 60 5.89 6.48 0.50
N THR A 61 6.25 6.08 1.72
CA THR A 61 6.41 4.66 2.07
C THR A 61 5.13 3.87 1.85
N PHE A 62 3.97 4.45 2.20
CA PHE A 62 2.68 3.84 1.87
C PHE A 62 2.48 3.65 0.37
N LEU A 63 2.77 4.67 -0.46
CA LEU A 63 2.66 4.57 -1.92
C LEU A 63 3.63 3.54 -2.50
N SER A 64 4.84 3.44 -1.97
CA SER A 64 5.84 2.43 -2.37
C SER A 64 5.35 1.00 -2.08
N GLY A 65 4.76 0.77 -0.90
CA GLY A 65 4.14 -0.51 -0.56
C GLY A 65 2.97 -0.85 -1.49
N LEU A 66 2.07 0.12 -1.70
CA LEU A 66 0.92 -0.04 -2.59
C LEU A 66 1.32 -0.31 -4.04
N SER A 67 2.27 0.46 -4.59
CA SER A 67 2.79 0.26 -5.95
C SER A 67 3.24 -1.18 -6.14
N ARG A 68 4.12 -1.68 -5.26
CA ARG A 68 4.61 -3.06 -5.33
C ARG A 68 3.47 -4.09 -5.21
N ALA A 69 2.56 -3.93 -4.26
CA ALA A 69 1.46 -4.87 -4.06
C ALA A 69 0.50 -4.93 -5.25
N ALA A 70 0.36 -3.84 -6.00
CA ALA A 70 -0.49 -3.77 -7.19
C ALA A 70 -0.02 -4.73 -8.30
N PHE A 71 1.25 -5.12 -8.33
CA PHE A 71 1.81 -6.01 -9.36
C PHE A 71 2.29 -7.37 -8.82
N HIS A 72 2.58 -7.46 -7.50
CA HIS A 72 3.20 -8.63 -6.89
C HIS A 72 2.30 -9.34 -5.88
N TRP A 73 0.97 -9.16 -5.94
CA TRP A 73 -0.03 -9.70 -5.01
C TRP A 73 0.01 -9.11 -3.59
N SER A 74 1.21 -8.89 -3.04
CA SER A 74 1.43 -8.34 -1.72
C SER A 74 2.78 -7.63 -1.60
N SER A 75 2.93 -6.84 -0.54
CA SER A 75 4.19 -6.22 -0.13
C SER A 75 4.16 -5.93 1.36
N SER A 76 5.31 -5.55 1.93
CA SER A 76 5.40 -5.02 3.30
C SER A 76 6.31 -3.79 3.34
N ARG A 77 6.04 -2.90 4.30
CA ARG A 77 6.86 -1.74 4.63
C ARG A 77 6.93 -1.58 6.13
N GLU A 78 8.09 -1.19 6.63
CA GLU A 78 8.32 -0.92 8.04
C GLU A 78 8.17 0.58 8.32
N SER A 79 7.77 0.93 9.54
CA SER A 79 7.77 2.30 10.02
C SER A 79 9.21 2.79 10.18
N GLU A 80 9.41 4.10 10.15
CA GLU A 80 10.74 4.72 10.27
C GLU A 80 11.46 4.37 11.59
N ASP A 81 10.71 4.03 12.63
CA ASP A 81 11.23 3.61 13.93
C ASP A 81 11.36 2.09 14.09
N ASP A 82 11.17 1.31 13.02
CA ASP A 82 11.26 -0.16 12.97
C ASP A 82 10.40 -0.89 14.02
N LYS A 83 9.37 -0.23 14.57
CA LYS A 83 8.45 -0.86 15.54
C LYS A 83 7.29 -1.57 14.90
N PHE A 84 6.89 -1.12 13.70
CA PHE A 84 5.71 -1.61 13.04
C PHE A 84 6.01 -2.02 11.60
N SER A 85 5.45 -3.15 11.19
CA SER A 85 5.39 -3.55 9.78
C SER A 85 3.95 -3.50 9.27
N VAL A 86 3.76 -2.92 8.09
CA VAL A 86 2.47 -2.87 7.41
C VAL A 86 2.53 -3.74 6.17
N SER A 87 1.70 -4.78 6.15
CA SER A 87 1.52 -5.66 5.00
C SER A 87 0.36 -5.22 4.14
N PHE A 88 0.60 -5.14 2.83
CA PHE A 88 -0.36 -4.80 1.79
C PHE A 88 -0.74 -6.07 1.05
N TYR A 89 -2.04 -6.34 0.91
CA TYR A 89 -2.55 -7.49 0.16
C TYR A 89 -3.55 -7.02 -0.89
N CYS A 90 -3.23 -7.27 -2.16
CA CYS A 90 -4.04 -6.93 -3.31
C CYS A 90 -4.47 -8.19 -4.11
N GLY A 91 -4.48 -9.37 -3.50
CA GLY A 91 -4.81 -10.63 -4.18
C GLY A 91 -6.16 -10.64 -4.93
N LYS A 92 -7.12 -9.80 -4.49
CA LYS A 92 -8.40 -9.60 -5.20
C LYS A 92 -8.27 -8.94 -6.57
N LEU A 93 -7.14 -8.29 -6.86
CA LEU A 93 -6.82 -7.72 -8.16
C LEU A 93 -6.50 -8.79 -9.21
N PHE A 94 -6.05 -9.96 -8.77
CA PHE A 94 -5.54 -11.05 -9.60
C PHE A 94 -6.54 -12.20 -9.77
N LYS A 95 -7.75 -12.05 -9.24
CA LYS A 95 -8.82 -13.02 -9.49
C LYS A 95 -9.50 -12.62 -10.79
N GLU A 96 -9.48 -13.52 -11.77
CA GLU A 96 -10.33 -13.44 -12.96
C GLU A 96 -11.81 -13.47 -12.51
N GLU A 97 -12.65 -12.64 -13.15
CA GLU A 97 -14.12 -12.70 -13.00
C GLU A 97 -14.69 -13.97 -13.64
#